data_AF-A0A1H6WMJ0-F1
#
_entry.id   AF-A0A1H6WMJ0-F1
#
_cell.length_a   1.000
_cell.length_b   1.000
_cell.length_c   1.000
_cell.angle_alpha   90.00
_cell.angle_beta   90.00
_cell.angle_gamma   90.00
#
_symmetry.space_group_name_H-M   'P 1'
#
loop_
_entity.id
_entity.type
_entity.pdbx_description
1 polymer ?
#
loop_
_entity_poly.entity_id
_entity_poly.type
_entity_poly.pdbx_seq_one_letter_code
_entity_poly.pdbx_strand_id
1 'polypeptide(L)' 'MSPSWRKPAGMIVILLLIGVWCAVIVSFSSIVGAWHPAAQLVFYVVTGIIWITPLKPLLRWMETGRWR' A
#
# COMPACT_ATOMS: atom_id res chain seq x y z
N MET A 1 -25.99 -8.47 -16.58
CA MET A 1 -24.79 -8.05 -15.81
C MET A 1 -23.90 -9.28 -15.63
N SER A 2 -22.80 -9.39 -16.37
CA SER A 2 -21.83 -10.47 -16.17
C SER A 2 -20.98 -10.19 -14.92
N PRO A 3 -20.83 -11.12 -13.96
CA PRO A 3 -20.05 -10.88 -12.76
C PRO A 3 -18.58 -10.62 -13.11
N SER A 4 -18.03 -9.49 -12.65
CA SER A 4 -16.60 -9.16 -12.85
C SER A 4 -15.77 -9.64 -11.66
N TRP A 5 -15.02 -10.72 -11.81
CA TRP A 5 -14.12 -11.26 -10.76
C TRP A 5 -12.96 -10.32 -10.39
N ARG A 6 -12.64 -9.33 -11.25
CA ARG A 6 -11.57 -8.36 -11.02
C ARG A 6 -11.77 -7.50 -9.77
N LYS A 7 -13.02 -7.23 -9.39
CA LYS A 7 -13.34 -6.41 -8.21
C LYS A 7 -12.98 -7.11 -6.89
N PRO A 8 -13.46 -8.34 -6.60
CA PRO A 8 -13.04 -9.04 -5.39
C PRO A 8 -11.56 -9.39 -5.39
N ALA A 9 -11.00 -9.79 -6.55
CA ALA A 9 -9.56 -10.04 -6.67
C ALA A 9 -8.74 -8.77 -6.38
N GLY A 10 -9.13 -7.62 -6.93
CA GLY A 10 -8.47 -6.34 -6.69
C GLY A 10 -8.52 -5.90 -5.22
N MET A 11 -9.65 -6.09 -4.54
CA MET A 11 -9.74 -5.85 -3.09
C MET A 11 -8.74 -6.70 -2.30
N ILE A 12 -8.63 -8.00 -2.60
CA ILE A 12 -7.66 -8.88 -1.94
C ILE A 12 -6.22 -8.39 -2.20
N VAL A 13 -5.91 -7.99 -3.43
CA VAL A 13 -4.58 -7.43 -3.76
C VAL A 13 -4.29 -6.15 -2.98
N ILE A 14 -5.27 -5.25 -2.83
CA ILE A 14 -5.13 -4.03 -2.01
C ILE A 14 -4.85 -4.39 -0.55
N LEU A 15 -5.63 -5.32 0.02
CA LEU A 15 -5.46 -5.76 1.40
C LEU A 15 -4.10 -6.41 1.64
N LEU A 16 -3.65 -7.27 0.71
CA LEU A 16 -2.32 -7.88 0.76
C LEU A 16 -1.22 -6.82 0.64
N LEU A 17 -1.38 -5.86 -0.25
CA LEU A 17 -0.42 -4.77 -0.44
C LEU A 17 -0.26 -3.95 0.84
N ILE A 18 -1.37 -3.54 1.45
CA ILE A 18 -1.36 -2.79 2.71
C ILE A 18 -0.79 -3.65 3.83
N GLY A 19 -1.20 -4.92 3.93
CA GLY A 19 -0.70 -5.85 4.94
C GLY A 19 0.81 -6.06 4.87
N VAL A 20 1.34 -6.30 3.67
CA VAL A 20 2.78 -6.43 3.43
C VAL A 20 3.50 -5.12 3.74
N TRP A 21 2.95 -3.98 3.29
CA TRP A 21 3.54 -2.67 3.57
C TRP A 21 3.63 -2.40 5.08
N CYS A 22 2.55 -2.63 5.82
CA CYS A 22 2.54 -2.51 7.27
C CYS A 22 3.56 -3.44 7.93
N ALA A 23 3.63 -4.71 7.53
CA ALA A 23 4.59 -5.67 8.09
C ALA A 23 6.04 -5.21 7.87
N VAL A 24 6.36 -4.73 6.66
CA VAL A 24 7.66 -4.16 6.34
C VAL A 24 7.97 -2.97 7.24
N ILE A 25 7.09 -1.95 7.30
CA ILE A 25 7.36 -0.74 8.10
C ILE A 25 7.46 -1.04 9.60
N VAL A 26 6.58 -1.90 10.13
CA VAL A 26 6.61 -2.31 11.54
C VAL A 26 7.91 -3.04 11.89
N SER A 27 8.45 -3.85 10.97
CA SER A 27 9.74 -4.55 11.18
C SER A 27 10.91 -3.58 11.39
N PHE A 28 10.83 -2.35 10.86
CA PHE A 28 11.85 -1.31 11.05
C PHE A 28 11.65 -0.49 12.34
N SER A 29 10.56 -0.70 13.09
CA SER A 29 10.21 0.13 14.26
C SER A 29 11.29 0.16 15.35
N SER A 30 12.00 -0.95 15.58
CA SER A 30 13.11 -1.00 16.55
C SER A 30 14.28 -0.10 16.17
N ILE A 31 14.56 0.03 14.87
CA ILE A 31 15.64 0.87 14.34
C ILE A 31 15.19 2.33 14.32
N VAL A 32 13.99 2.59 13.78
CA VAL A 32 13.42 3.94 13.66
C VAL A 32 13.17 4.55 15.04
N GLY A 33 12.81 3.73 16.04
CA GLY A 33 12.60 4.17 17.42
C GLY A 33 13.84 4.77 18.09
N ALA A 34 15.05 4.44 17.60
CA ALA A 34 16.29 5.02 18.10
C ALA A 34 16.63 6.39 17.46
N TRP A 35 15.91 6.80 16.41
CA TRP A 35 16.17 8.06 15.71
C TRP A 35 15.61 9.27 16.45
N HIS A 36 16.12 10.45 16.12
CA HIS A 36 15.55 11.72 16.58
C HIS A 36 14.07 11.85 16.16
N PRO A 37 13.16 12.39 17.01
CA PRO A 37 11.73 12.43 16.72
C PRO A 37 11.35 13.07 15.38
N ALA A 38 12.09 14.10 14.94
CA ALA A 38 11.87 14.72 13.63
C ALA A 38 12.12 13.75 12.45
N ALA A 39 13.14 12.89 12.55
CA ALA A 39 13.42 11.89 11.53
C ALA A 39 12.35 10.78 11.52
N GLN A 40 11.87 10.38 12.70
CA GLN A 40 10.73 9.45 12.81
C GLN A 40 9.49 10.03 12.14
N LEU A 41 9.17 11.30 12.40
CA LEU A 41 8.04 11.99 11.79
C LEU A 41 8.14 11.96 10.25
N VAL A 42 9.28 12.39 9.70
CA VAL A 42 9.49 12.38 8.25
C VAL A 42 9.36 10.97 7.69
N PHE A 43 9.95 9.97 8.34
CA PHE A 43 9.88 8.57 7.92
C PHE A 43 8.42 8.07 7.87
N TYR A 44 7.65 8.26 8.94
CA TYR A 44 6.26 7.80 9.01
C TYR A 44 5.33 8.56 8.05
N VAL A 45 5.56 9.85 7.84
CA VAL A 45 4.80 10.63 6.84
C VAL A 45 5.07 10.12 5.42
N VAL A 46 6.34 9.94 5.06
CA VAL A 46 6.71 9.47 3.72
C VAL A 46 6.20 8.05 3.49
N THR A 47 6.43 7.14 4.44
CA THR A 47 5.98 5.75 4.33
C THR A 47 4.46 5.61 4.37
N GLY A 48 3.76 6.51 5.08
CA GLY A 48 2.30 6.61 5.09
C GLY A 48 1.67 7.15 3.79
N ILE A 49 2.46 7.78 2.92
CA ILE A 49 1.99 8.31 1.61
C ILE A 49 2.44 7.41 0.46
N ILE A 50 3.67 6.92 0.48
CA ILE A 50 4.28 6.25 -0.69
C ILE A 50 3.58 4.94 -1.07
N TRP A 51 2.95 4.25 -0.12
CA TRP A 51 2.19 3.02 -0.38
C TRP A 51 0.96 3.23 -1.29
N ILE A 52 0.52 4.48 -1.47
CA ILE A 52 -0.60 4.83 -2.35
C ILE A 52 -0.20 4.71 -3.83
N THR A 53 1.09 4.83 -4.15
CA THR A 53 1.61 4.81 -5.53
C THR A 53 1.11 3.62 -6.39
N PRO A 54 1.09 2.35 -5.90
CA PRO A 54 0.55 1.22 -6.65
C PRO A 54 -0.98 1.18 -6.78
N LEU A 55 -1.75 1.94 -6.00
CA LEU A 55 -3.23 1.90 -6.06
C LEU A 55 -3.76 2.39 -7.40
N LYS A 56 -3.16 3.42 -7.98
CA LYS A 56 -3.65 4.03 -9.24
C LYS A 56 -3.73 3.03 -10.40
N PRO A 57 -2.66 2.30 -10.77
CA PRO A 57 -2.75 1.30 -11.84
C PRO A 57 -3.63 0.09 -11.46
N LEU A 58 -3.67 -0.28 -10.17
CA LEU A 58 -4.48 -1.40 -9.68
C LEU A 58 -5.99 -1.12 -9.81
N LEU A 59 -6.42 0.09 -9.44
CA LEU A 59 -7.80 0.54 -9.59
C LEU A 59 -8.21 0.58 -11.06
N ARG A 60 -7.35 1.09 -11.96
CA ARG A 60 -7.62 1.06 -13.40
C ARG A 60 -7.79 -0.36 -13.94
N TRP A 61 -6.98 -1.31 -13.46
CA TRP A 61 -7.12 -2.71 -13.83
C TRP A 61 -8.45 -3.31 -13.35
N MET A 62 -8.89 -2.97 -12.13
CA MET A 62 -10.17 -3.43 -11.59
C MET A 62 -11.34 -2.98 -12.46
N GLU A 63 -11.32 -1.73 -12.91
CA GLU A 63 -12.38 -1.12 -13.72
C GLU A 63 -12.33 -1.56 -15.19
N THR A 64 -11.15 -1.49 -15.82
CA THR A 64 -10.99 -1.59 -17.27
C THR A 64 -10.36 -2.89 -17.76
N GLY A 65 -9.76 -3.69 -16.86
CA GLY A 65 -8.95 -4.86 -17.20
C GLY A 65 -7.59 -4.53 -17.81
N ARG A 66 -7.24 -3.25 -17.94
CA ARG A 66 -5.96 -2.77 -18.49
C ARG A 66 -5.13 -2.11 -17.40
N TRP A 67 -3.82 -2.33 -17.45
CA TRP A 67 -2.86 -1.76 -16.49
C TRP A 67 -2.34 -0.37 -16.89
N ARG A 68 -2.57 0.06 -18.15
CA ARG A 68 -2.17 1.37 -18.69
C ARG A 68 -3.29 2.37 -18.51
#